data_AF-A0A2G2VEF9-F1
#
_entry.id   AF-A0A2G2VEF9-F1
#
_cell.length_a   1.000
_cell.length_b   1.000
_cell.length_c   1.000
_cell.angle_alpha   90.00
_cell.angle_beta   90.00
_cell.angle_gamma   90.00
#
_symmetry.space_group_name_H-M   'P 1'
#
loop_
_entity.id
_entity.type
_entity.pdbx_description
1 polymer ?
#
loop_
_entity_poly.entity_id
_entity_poly.type
_entity_poly.pdbx_seq_one_letter_code
_entity_poly.pdbx_strand_id
1 'polypeptide(L)'
;MFVVAEWGGGEVIGQKAASSWLYMVPWGIRKVLNHIAERYGNPPVYITETGMDDEDEDTSPLHEMLDDKLRVSYFKAYLASIHQAILWVLLQPVFL
;
A
#
# COMPACT_ATOMS: atom_id res chain seq x y z
N MET A 1 -15.34 13.14 9.06
CA MET A 1 -14.61 12.77 7.83
C MET A 1 -13.14 12.93 8.14
N PHE A 2 -12.41 11.85 8.40
CA PHE A 2 -10.98 11.91 8.77
C PHE A 2 -10.16 11.93 7.48
N VAL A 3 -9.56 13.08 7.17
CA VAL A 3 -8.64 13.22 6.05
C VAL A 3 -7.25 12.87 6.55
N VAL A 4 -6.79 11.65 6.27
CA VAL A 4 -5.37 11.26 6.41
C VAL A 4 -4.70 11.46 5.05
N ALA A 5 -4.75 12.69 4.52
CA ALA A 5 -4.08 13.05 3.26
C ALA A 5 -2.76 13.80 3.50
N GLU A 6 -2.52 14.28 4.73
CA GLU A 6 -1.37 15.11 5.08
C GLU A 6 -0.35 14.35 5.92
N TRP A 7 0.92 14.48 5.56
CA TRP A 7 2.10 14.04 6.30
C TRP A 7 2.81 15.27 6.90
N GLY A 8 3.48 15.07 8.04
CA GLY A 8 3.96 16.14 8.93
C GLY A 8 4.45 17.41 8.23
N GLY A 9 3.72 18.52 8.43
CA GLY A 9 3.96 19.80 7.75
C GLY A 9 2.90 20.20 6.72
N GLY A 10 1.91 19.33 6.44
CA GLY A 10 0.82 19.59 5.49
C GLY A 10 1.11 19.08 4.07
N GLU A 11 2.21 18.35 3.87
CA GLU A 11 2.54 17.75 2.57
C GLU A 11 1.66 16.53 2.31
N VAL A 12 1.40 16.21 1.04
CA VAL A 12 0.60 15.03 0.70
C VAL A 12 1.37 13.75 1.07
N ILE A 13 0.72 12.82 1.77
CA ILE A 13 1.35 11.59 2.28
C ILE A 13 1.81 10.60 1.20
N GLY A 14 1.24 10.71 0.00
CA GLY A 14 1.53 9.87 -1.15
C GLY A 14 0.82 10.36 -2.41
N GLN A 15 1.07 9.72 -3.54
CA GLN A 15 0.35 10.04 -4.77
C GLN A 15 -1.12 9.59 -4.64
N LYS A 16 -2.07 10.47 -4.99
CA LYS A 16 -3.50 10.16 -4.99
C LYS A 16 -3.85 9.30 -6.20
N ALA A 17 -4.73 8.31 -6.00
CA ALA A 17 -5.39 7.59 -7.08
C ALA A 17 -6.66 8.34 -7.54
N ALA A 18 -7.50 7.71 -8.37
CA ALA A 18 -8.74 8.34 -8.86
C ALA A 18 -9.69 8.68 -7.70
N SER A 19 -9.89 7.73 -6.80
CA SER A 19 -10.68 7.91 -5.58
C SER A 19 -10.06 8.95 -4.63
N SER A 20 -10.88 9.90 -4.16
CA SER A 20 -10.45 10.98 -3.27
C SER A 20 -9.89 10.51 -1.92
N TRP A 21 -10.24 9.30 -1.50
CA TRP A 21 -9.80 8.70 -0.24
C TRP A 21 -8.55 7.83 -0.40
N LEU A 22 -8.15 7.49 -1.63
CA LEU A 22 -7.09 6.51 -1.88
C LEU A 22 -5.76 7.22 -2.20
N TYR A 23 -4.81 7.08 -1.28
CA TYR A 23 -3.43 7.54 -1.44
C TYR A 23 -2.49 6.34 -1.43
N MET A 24 -1.55 6.31 -2.37
CA MET A 24 -0.59 5.22 -2.52
C MET A 24 0.55 5.37 -1.51
N VAL A 25 0.53 4.54 -0.47
CA VAL A 25 1.46 4.62 0.67
C VAL A 25 2.05 3.22 0.95
N PRO A 26 2.92 2.68 0.08
CA PRO A 26 3.45 1.33 0.21
C PRO A 26 4.24 1.13 1.51
N TRP A 27 4.96 2.13 2.01
CA TRP A 27 5.62 2.04 3.31
C TRP A 27 4.63 1.92 4.49
N GLY A 28 3.38 2.35 4.30
CA GLY A 28 2.30 2.27 5.29
C GLY A 28 1.91 0.84 5.61
N ILE A 29 1.73 -0.02 4.60
CA ILE A 29 1.35 -1.42 4.83
C ILE A 29 2.44 -2.18 5.60
N ARG A 30 3.72 -1.89 5.32
CA ARG A 30 4.84 -2.44 6.10
C ARG A 30 4.74 -2.04 7.57
N LYS A 31 4.50 -0.76 7.87
CA LYS A 31 4.35 -0.29 9.26
C LYS A 31 3.16 -0.96 9.96
N VAL A 32 2.04 -1.13 9.26
CA VAL A 32 0.86 -1.83 9.80
C VAL A 32 1.19 -3.28 10.14
N LEU A 33 1.83 -4.02 9.23
CA LEU A 33 2.20 -5.42 9.47
C LEU A 33 3.20 -5.57 10.61
N ASN A 34 4.24 -4.71 10.66
CA ASN A 34 5.18 -4.69 11.77
C ASN A 34 4.47 -4.39 13.10
N HIS A 35 3.55 -3.41 13.11
CA HIS A 35 2.77 -3.08 14.29
C HIS A 35 1.90 -4.26 14.75
N ILE A 36 1.25 -4.97 13.82
CA ILE A 36 0.47 -6.17 14.16
C ILE A 36 1.38 -7.24 14.78
N ALA A 37 2.55 -7.46 14.20
CA ALA A 37 3.51 -8.44 14.70
C ALA A 37 3.97 -8.11 16.13
N GLU A 38 4.34 -6.86 16.40
CA GLU A 38 4.77 -6.42 17.73
C GLU A 38 3.61 -6.42 18.74
N ARG A 39 2.45 -5.90 18.35
CA ARG A 39 1.34 -5.65 19.27
C ARG A 39 0.57 -6.91 19.66
N TYR A 40 0.51 -7.89 18.75
CA TYR A 40 -0.33 -9.09 18.88
C TYR A 40 0.46 -10.40 18.86
N GLY A 41 1.81 -10.35 18.90
CA GLY A 41 2.64 -11.55 18.96
C GLY A 41 2.72 -12.31 17.64
N ASN A 42 2.71 -11.59 16.51
CA ASN A 42 2.88 -12.13 15.16
C ASN A 42 1.98 -13.34 14.83
N PRO A 43 0.64 -13.22 14.91
CA PRO A 43 -0.26 -14.27 14.47
C PRO A 43 -0.19 -14.44 12.94
N PRO A 44 -0.70 -15.55 12.38
CA PRO A 44 -0.94 -15.64 10.93
C PRO A 44 -1.84 -14.49 10.45
N VAL A 45 -1.40 -13.77 9.43
CA VAL A 45 -2.13 -12.63 8.83
C VAL A 45 -2.41 -12.90 7.37
N TYR A 46 -3.64 -12.60 6.94
CA TYR A 46 -4.05 -12.60 5.54
C TYR A 46 -4.41 -11.19 5.13
N ILE A 47 -3.78 -10.70 4.05
CA ILE A 47 -4.19 -9.46 3.40
C ILE A 47 -5.32 -9.85 2.44
N THR A 48 -6.55 -9.58 2.84
CA THR A 48 -7.74 -9.97 2.05
C THR A 48 -7.97 -9.03 0.87
N GLU A 49 -7.57 -7.76 1.00
CA GLU A 49 -7.78 -6.75 -0.02
C GLU A 49 -6.60 -5.77 -0.12
N THR A 50 -6.25 -5.43 -1.35
CA THR A 50 -5.41 -4.29 -1.71
C THR A 50 -5.68 -3.96 -3.18
N GLY A 51 -5.72 -2.68 -3.54
CA GLY A 51 -6.03 -2.28 -4.90
C GLY A 51 -5.88 -0.78 -5.12
N MET A 52 -5.93 -0.41 -6.38
CA MET A 52 -5.85 0.96 -6.84
C MET A 52 -6.72 1.11 -8.09
N ASP A 53 -7.58 2.13 -8.05
CA ASP A 53 -8.40 2.56 -9.17
C ASP A 53 -7.60 3.51 -10.06
N ASP A 54 -7.79 3.38 -11.37
CA ASP A 54 -7.21 4.32 -12.35
C ASP A 54 -8.23 5.40 -12.70
N GLU A 55 -7.73 6.56 -13.11
CA GLU A 55 -8.55 7.61 -13.71
C GLU A 55 -8.71 7.26 -15.20
N ASP A 56 -9.82 6.61 -15.54
CA ASP A 56 -10.19 6.35 -16.93
C ASP A 56 -11.37 7.24 -17.34
N GLU A 57 -11.30 7.82 -18.53
CA GLU A 57 -12.47 8.42 -19.18
C GLU A 57 -13.22 7.34 -19.96
N ASP A 58 -14.56 7.34 -19.92
CA ASP A 58 -15.40 6.36 -20.64
C ASP A 58 -15.16 6.35 -22.17
N THR A 59 -14.48 7.37 -22.70
CA THR A 59 -14.14 7.52 -24.11
C THR A 59 -12.74 7.03 -24.48
N SER A 60 -11.93 6.61 -23.51
CA SER A 60 -10.55 6.15 -23.75
C SER A 60 -10.52 4.90 -24.64
N PRO A 61 -9.59 4.81 -25.62
CA PRO A 61 -9.39 3.59 -26.38
C PRO A 61 -9.03 2.40 -25.47
N LEU A 62 -9.58 1.21 -25.75
CA LEU A 62 -9.34 0.00 -24.94
C LEU A 62 -7.86 -0.29 -24.67
N HIS A 63 -7.00 -0.07 -25.67
CA HIS A 63 -5.56 -0.35 -25.51
C HIS A 63 -4.86 0.61 -24.53
N GLU A 64 -5.38 1.82 -24.34
CA GLU A 64 -4.88 2.78 -23.35
C GLU A 64 -5.37 2.37 -21.95
N MET A 65 -6.65 1.98 -21.82
CA MET A 65 -7.22 1.48 -20.56
C MET A 65 -6.52 0.20 -20.05
N LEU A 66 -6.02 -0.63 -20.98
CA LEU A 66 -5.28 -1.84 -20.64
C LEU A 66 -3.80 -1.59 -20.32
N ASP A 67 -3.27 -0.39 -20.57
CA ASP A 67 -1.88 -0.01 -20.27
C ASP A 67 -1.78 0.66 -18.88
N ASP A 68 -2.21 -0.06 -17.85
CA ASP A 68 -2.38 0.40 -16.46
C ASP A 68 -1.06 0.44 -15.65
N LYS A 69 -0.05 1.14 -16.19
CA LYS A 69 1.31 1.20 -15.62
C LYS A 69 1.35 1.66 -14.16
N LEU A 70 0.42 2.53 -13.76
CA LEU A 70 0.37 3.04 -12.39
C LEU A 70 -0.12 1.96 -11.42
N ARG A 71 -1.18 1.23 -11.77
CA ARG A 71 -1.66 0.06 -11.01
C ARG A 71 -0.59 -1.04 -10.91
N VAL A 72 0.13 -1.32 -11.99
CA VAL A 72 1.27 -2.26 -11.95
C VAL A 72 2.34 -1.80 -10.95
N SER A 73 2.65 -0.50 -10.95
CA SER A 73 3.63 0.09 -10.02
C SER A 73 3.15 0.04 -8.57
N TYR A 74 1.85 0.28 -8.32
CA TYR A 74 1.21 0.13 -7.02
C TYR A 74 1.43 -1.28 -6.45
N PHE A 75 1.06 -2.32 -7.21
CA PHE A 75 1.20 -3.70 -6.73
C PHE A 75 2.66 -4.08 -6.49
N LYS A 76 3.58 -3.67 -7.38
CA LYS A 76 5.03 -3.91 -7.17
C LYS A 76 5.53 -3.28 -5.87
N ALA A 77 5.16 -2.03 -5.59
CA ALA A 77 5.59 -1.32 -4.40
C ALA A 77 5.01 -1.91 -3.11
N TYR A 78 3.73 -2.31 -3.13
CA TYR A 78 3.07 -2.93 -1.97
C TYR A 78 3.63 -4.33 -1.71
N LEU A 79 3.80 -5.18 -2.73
CA LEU A 79 4.41 -6.50 -2.58
C LEU A 79 5.85 -6.41 -2.05
N ALA A 80 6.65 -5.46 -2.54
CA ALA A 80 7.99 -5.22 -2.01
C ALA A 80 7.96 -4.81 -0.53
N SER A 81 7.02 -3.97 -0.13
CA SER A 81 6.86 -3.51 1.26
C SER A 81 6.37 -4.62 2.19
N ILE A 82 5.47 -5.49 1.72
CA ILE A 82 5.04 -6.70 2.44
C ILE A 82 6.23 -7.66 2.62
N HIS A 83 7.03 -7.88 1.56
CA HIS A 83 8.22 -8.71 1.66
C HIS A 83 9.22 -8.15 2.68
N GLN A 84 9.42 -6.83 2.72
CA GLN A 84 10.23 -6.19 3.77
C GLN A 84 9.66 -6.38 5.19
N ALA A 85 8.34 -6.42 5.36
CA ALA A 85 7.72 -6.72 6.65
C ALA A 85 8.01 -8.15 7.10
N ILE A 86 7.92 -9.13 6.19
CA ILE A 86 8.26 -10.53 6.46
C ILE A 86 9.72 -10.65 6.88
N LEU A 87 10.65 -10.06 6.10
CA LEU A 87 12.07 -10.08 6.44
C LEU A 87 12.35 -9.41 7.78
N TRP A 88 11.66 -8.31 8.09
CA TRP A 88 11.82 -7.60 9.36
C TRP A 88 11.46 -8.48 10.56
N VAL A 89 10.38 -9.27 10.48
CA VAL A 89 10.02 -10.24 11.53
C VAL A 89 11.07 -11.33 11.68
N LEU A 90 11.54 -11.89 10.56
CA LEU A 90 12.52 -12.99 10.56
C LEU A 90 13.91 -12.60 11.10
N LEU A 91 14.26 -11.32 11.04
CA LEU A 91 15.53 -10.80 11.54
C LEU A 91 15.49 -10.42 13.03
N GLN A 92 14.35 -10.56 13.70
CA GLN A 92 14.22 -10.26 15.12
C GLN A 92 14.87 -11.35 15.99
N PRO A 93 15.55 -11.01 17.11
CA PRO A 93 16.22 -11.98 17.98
C PRO A 93 15.31 -13.06 18.58
N VAL A 94 13.99 -12.87 18.57
CA VAL A 94 13.01 -13.83 19.11
C VAL A 94 12.81 -15.02 18.15
N PHE A 95 13.20 -14.90 16.88
CA PHE A 95 13.06 -15.92 15.85
C PHE A 95 14.40 -16.52 15.37
N LEU A 96 15.51 -16.20 16.03
CA LEU A 96 16.86 -16.78 15.85
C LEU A 96 17.30 -17.49 17.14
#